data_AF-V5IH63-F1
#
_entry.id   AF-V5IH63-F1
#
_cell.length_a   1.000
_cell.length_b   1.000
_cell.length_c   1.000
_cell.angle_alpha   90.00
_cell.angle_beta   90.00
_cell.angle_gamma   90.00
#
_symmetry.space_group_name_H-M   'P 1'
#
loop_
_entity.id
_entity.type
_entity.pdbx_description
1 polymer ?
#
loop_
_entity_poly.entity_id
_entity_poly.type
_entity_poly.pdbx_seq_one_letter_code
_entity_poly.pdbx_strand_id
1 'polypeptide(L)'
;VYLNYPNPKKPEAKEADKCSTGLGVFISNVCSNLNTKLFSFSECSFTCTKNDGNTQITMTTHNLPPGLPCGRCMQCCYGKCQPVKFQFENPLKVKTSCTP
;
A
#
# COMPACT_ATOMS: atom_id res chain seq x y z
N VAL A 1 -3.70 -7.71 -42.23
CA VAL A 1 -2.53 -7.70 -41.33
C VAL A 1 -2.02 -6.26 -41.23
N TYR A 2 -1.75 -5.85 -39.98
CA TYR A 2 -1.35 -4.54 -39.44
C TYR A 2 -2.43 -3.49 -39.11
N LEU A 3 -2.37 -3.12 -37.82
CA LEU A 3 -3.26 -2.38 -36.93
C LEU A 3 -3.22 -0.86 -37.18
N ASN A 4 -4.30 -0.15 -36.86
CA ASN A 4 -4.23 1.30 -36.58
C ASN A 4 -4.80 1.63 -35.19
N TYR A 5 -3.95 2.36 -34.47
CA TYR A 5 -3.87 2.63 -33.03
C TYR A 5 -5.05 3.46 -32.47
N PRO A 6 -5.48 3.26 -31.21
CA PRO A 6 -6.46 4.13 -30.56
C PRO A 6 -5.84 5.46 -30.10
N ASN A 7 -6.55 6.57 -30.34
CA ASN A 7 -6.24 7.94 -29.95
C ASN A 7 -6.31 8.11 -28.40
N PRO A 8 -5.59 9.07 -27.77
CA PRO A 8 -5.18 9.00 -26.37
C PRO A 8 -6.21 9.60 -25.40
N LYS A 9 -6.43 8.95 -24.26
CA LYS A 9 -6.93 9.59 -23.03
C LYS A 9 -6.14 9.10 -21.82
N LYS A 10 -5.14 9.88 -21.43
CA LYS A 10 -4.61 9.90 -20.06
C LYS A 10 -5.51 10.85 -19.26
N PRO A 11 -6.16 10.40 -18.18
CA PRO A 11 -5.63 10.76 -16.86
C PRO A 11 -5.94 9.72 -15.77
N GLU A 12 -5.74 8.44 -15.99
CA GLU A 12 -5.91 7.45 -14.90
C GLU A 12 -4.86 7.62 -13.78
N ALA A 13 -3.74 8.28 -14.07
CA ALA A 13 -2.70 8.58 -13.09
C ALA A 13 -3.15 9.59 -12.01
N LYS A 14 -4.08 10.51 -12.31
CA LYS A 14 -4.59 11.51 -11.33
C LYS A 14 -5.61 10.95 -10.34
N GLU A 15 -6.25 9.83 -10.67
CA GLU A 15 -7.22 9.17 -9.79
C GLU A 15 -6.53 8.30 -8.73
N ALA A 16 -5.32 7.79 -9.03
CA ALA A 16 -4.51 7.04 -8.07
C ALA A 16 -3.91 7.91 -6.95
N ASP A 17 -3.54 9.16 -7.27
CA ASP A 17 -3.01 10.14 -6.29
C ASP A 17 -4.04 10.57 -5.21
N LYS A 18 -5.35 10.31 -5.42
CA LYS A 18 -6.42 10.63 -4.44
C LYS A 18 -6.59 9.61 -3.32
N CYS A 19 -5.99 8.42 -3.42
CA CYS A 19 -6.32 7.30 -2.51
C CYS A 19 -5.48 7.19 -1.24
N SER A 20 -4.48 8.07 -1.01
CA SER A 20 -4.03 8.50 0.33
C SER A 20 -2.69 9.21 0.21
N THR A 21 -2.67 10.52 0.43
CA THR A 21 -1.44 11.30 0.71
C THR A 21 -0.69 10.77 1.95
N GLY A 22 -1.28 9.86 2.73
CA GLY A 22 -0.83 9.46 4.05
C GLY A 22 -0.14 8.09 4.16
N LEU A 23 -0.15 7.21 3.14
CA LEU A 23 0.44 5.87 3.33
C LEU A 23 1.97 5.94 3.50
N GLY A 24 2.65 6.71 2.63
CA GLY A 24 4.09 6.93 2.76
C GLY A 24 4.47 7.65 4.05
N VAL A 25 3.66 8.63 4.47
CA VAL A 25 3.83 9.34 5.75
C VAL A 25 3.60 8.41 6.94
N PHE A 26 2.58 7.56 6.90
CA PHE A 26 2.30 6.55 7.92
C PHE A 26 3.47 5.60 8.09
N ILE A 27 3.95 4.98 7.00
CA ILE A 27 5.09 4.06 7.03
C ILE A 27 6.34 4.77 7.57
N SER A 28 6.62 5.98 7.08
CA SER A 28 7.76 6.77 7.53
C SER A 28 7.68 7.10 9.02
N ASN A 29 6.49 7.45 9.52
CA ASN A 29 6.26 7.71 10.95
C ASN A 29 6.47 6.45 11.79
N VAL A 30 6.02 5.28 11.31
CA VAL A 30 6.25 4.00 12.02
C VAL A 30 7.75 3.72 12.15
N CYS A 31 8.51 3.76 11.05
CA CYS A 31 9.96 3.52 11.14
C CYS A 31 10.66 4.57 12.01
N SER A 32 10.28 5.86 11.88
CA SER A 32 10.88 6.96 12.67
C SER A 32 10.63 6.81 14.17
N ASN A 33 9.41 6.41 14.56
CA ASN A 33 9.07 6.14 15.97
C ASN A 33 9.87 4.97 16.56
N LEU A 34 10.37 4.07 15.71
CA LEU A 34 11.26 2.98 16.09
C LEU A 34 12.75 3.37 16.04
N ASN A 35 13.08 4.65 15.80
CA ASN A 35 14.45 5.12 15.52
C ASN A 35 15.13 4.38 14.38
N THR A 36 14.34 4.01 13.36
CA THR A 36 14.79 3.30 12.15
C THR A 36 14.41 4.09 10.90
N LYS A 37 14.98 3.72 9.75
CA LYS A 37 14.67 4.34 8.45
C LYS A 37 13.93 3.34 7.56
N LEU A 38 13.00 3.84 6.73
CA LEU A 38 12.38 3.01 5.70
C LEU A 38 13.46 2.53 4.72
N PHE A 39 13.56 1.22 4.55
CA PHE A 39 14.48 0.58 3.61
C PHE A 39 13.76 0.16 2.33
N SER A 40 12.63 -0.52 2.47
CA SER A 40 11.84 -1.00 1.33
C SER A 40 10.35 -1.07 1.65
N PHE A 41 9.55 -1.06 0.61
CA PHE A 41 8.10 -1.25 0.66
C PHE A 41 7.71 -2.23 -0.46
N SER A 42 6.86 -3.20 -0.13
CA SER A 42 6.35 -4.19 -1.09
C SER A 42 4.94 -4.59 -0.71
N GLU A 43 3.99 -4.34 -1.61
CA GLU A 43 2.57 -4.65 -1.46
C GLU A 43 1.96 -4.18 -0.13
N CYS A 44 1.90 -5.10 0.84
CA CYS A 44 1.32 -4.93 2.16
C CYS A 44 2.34 -5.02 3.28
N SER A 45 3.61 -4.82 2.97
CA SER A 45 4.70 -4.88 3.92
C SER A 45 5.73 -3.80 3.66
N PHE A 46 6.43 -3.39 4.71
CA PHE A 46 7.57 -2.50 4.63
C PHE A 46 8.67 -2.96 5.56
N THR A 47 9.91 -2.73 5.17
CA THR A 47 11.08 -3.03 5.97
C THR A 47 11.69 -1.74 6.47
N CYS A 48 11.83 -1.62 7.79
CA CYS A 48 12.64 -0.59 8.40
C CYS A 48 14.05 -1.13 8.68
N THR A 49 15.06 -0.26 8.63
CA THR A 49 16.45 -0.61 8.93
C THR A 49 17.05 0.31 9.98
N LYS A 50 17.89 -0.27 10.84
CA LYS A 50 18.72 0.44 11.80
C LYS A 50 20.18 0.11 11.56
N ASN A 51 21.02 1.14 11.59
CA ASN A 51 22.46 0.98 11.57
C ASN A 51 23.00 1.54 12.89
N ASP A 52 23.56 0.67 13.73
CA ASP A 52 24.09 1.02 15.05
C ASP A 52 25.59 1.43 15.01
N GLY A 53 26.11 1.79 13.83
CA GLY A 53 27.46 2.37 13.67
C GLY A 53 28.61 1.36 13.62
N ASN A 54 28.42 0.14 14.13
CA ASN A 54 29.46 -0.90 14.19
C ASN A 54 29.15 -2.13 13.31
N THR A 55 28.95 -1.94 12.00
CA THR A 55 28.73 -3.01 10.98
C THR A 55 27.46 -3.86 11.08
N GLN A 56 26.70 -3.79 12.18
CA GLN A 56 25.45 -4.53 12.30
C GLN A 56 24.27 -3.73 11.76
N ILE A 57 23.70 -4.21 10.65
CA ILE A 57 22.46 -3.69 10.08
C ILE A 57 21.32 -4.60 10.54
N THR A 58 20.38 -4.06 11.31
CA THR A 58 19.15 -4.77 11.65
C THR A 58 18.06 -4.35 10.68
N MET A 59 17.35 -5.33 10.13
CA MET A 59 16.18 -5.14 9.28
C MET A 59 14.95 -5.73 9.95
N THR A 60 13.86 -5.00 9.98
CA THR A 60 12.59 -5.46 10.55
C THR A 60 11.48 -5.20 9.56
N THR A 61 10.76 -6.25 9.18
CA THR A 61 9.63 -6.18 8.26
C THR A 61 8.32 -6.14 9.02
N HIS A 62 7.45 -5.19 8.65
CA HIS A 62 6.15 -4.97 9.23
C HIS A 62 5.06 -5.13 8.15
N ASN A 63 3.92 -5.70 8.52
CA ASN A 63 2.76 -5.76 7.66
C ASN A 63 1.88 -4.53 7.87
N LEU A 64 1.29 -4.04 6.79
CA LEU A 64 0.27 -3.00 6.82
C LEU A 64 -1.01 -3.53 7.47
N PRO A 65 -1.68 -2.71 8.30
CA PRO A 65 -3.02 -2.99 8.80
C PRO A 65 -4.01 -3.32 7.68
N PRO A 66 -4.97 -4.24 7.93
CA PRO A 66 -6.05 -4.49 7.00
C PRO A 66 -6.80 -3.21 6.59
N GLY A 67 -7.17 -3.11 5.31
CA GLY A 67 -7.90 -1.96 4.75
C GLY A 67 -7.02 -0.86 4.15
N LEU A 68 -5.70 -0.86 4.39
CA LEU A 68 -4.81 0.10 3.73
C LEU A 68 -4.63 -0.23 2.24
N PRO A 69 -4.50 0.78 1.38
CA PRO A 69 -4.33 0.56 -0.06
C PRO A 69 -2.97 -0.10 -0.35
N CYS A 70 -2.97 -1.09 -1.24
CA CYS A 70 -1.75 -1.74 -1.76
C CYS A 70 -1.67 -1.77 -3.28
N GLY A 71 -2.71 -1.30 -3.96
CA GLY A 71 -2.81 -1.27 -5.41
C GLY A 71 -4.13 -0.66 -5.88
N ARG A 72 -4.31 -0.55 -7.20
CA ARG A 72 -5.55 -0.01 -7.78
C ARG A 72 -6.72 -0.95 -7.50
N CYS A 73 -7.74 -0.45 -6.78
CA CYS A 73 -8.87 -1.25 -6.33
C CYS A 73 -8.44 -2.49 -5.50
N MET A 74 -7.35 -2.36 -4.74
CA MET A 74 -6.83 -3.41 -3.86
C MET A 74 -6.49 -2.86 -2.49
N GLN A 75 -6.67 -3.70 -1.47
CA GLN A 75 -6.33 -3.39 -0.10
C GLN A 75 -5.54 -4.51 0.55
N CYS A 76 -4.80 -4.16 1.60
CA CYS A 76 -4.14 -5.10 2.46
C CYS A 76 -5.15 -5.84 3.32
N CYS A 77 -4.96 -7.16 3.42
CA CYS A 77 -5.65 -8.01 4.37
C CYS A 77 -4.63 -9.01 4.90
N TYR A 78 -4.25 -8.86 6.18
CA TYR A 78 -3.34 -9.78 6.87
C TYR A 78 -2.04 -10.05 6.08
N GLY A 79 -1.42 -8.98 5.56
CA GLY A 79 -0.18 -9.06 4.79
C GLY A 79 -0.33 -9.43 3.31
N LYS A 80 -1.55 -9.66 2.82
CA LYS A 80 -1.81 -9.94 1.39
C LYS A 80 -2.50 -8.77 0.71
N CYS A 81 -2.05 -8.41 -0.48
CA CYS A 81 -2.75 -7.47 -1.34
C CYS A 81 -3.87 -8.19 -2.10
N GLN A 82 -5.12 -7.77 -1.92
CA GLN A 82 -6.26 -8.40 -2.58
C GLN A 82 -7.29 -7.38 -3.08
N PRO A 83 -8.11 -7.73 -4.09
CA PRO A 83 -9.16 -6.84 -4.59
C PRO A 83 -10.15 -6.42 -3.49
N VAL A 84 -10.53 -5.14 -3.47
CA VAL A 84 -11.67 -4.71 -2.67
C VAL A 84 -12.96 -5.28 -3.27
N LYS A 85 -13.75 -5.96 -2.43
CA LYS A 85 -15.10 -6.40 -2.80
C LYS A 85 -16.10 -5.39 -2.27
N PHE A 86 -16.79 -4.71 -3.18
CA PHE A 86 -17.89 -3.82 -2.84
C PHE A 86 -19.17 -4.65 -2.67
N GLN A 87 -19.73 -4.68 -1.46
CA GLN A 87 -21.06 -5.22 -1.24
C GLN A 87 -22.08 -4.10 -1.46
N PHE A 88 -22.68 -4.06 -2.65
CA PHE A 88 -23.65 -3.04 -3.04
C PHE A 88 -25.03 -3.21 -2.37
N GLU A 89 -25.23 -4.27 -1.57
CA GLU A 89 -26.49 -4.52 -0.87
C GLU A 89 -26.81 -3.46 0.20
N ASN A 90 -25.81 -2.64 0.62
CA ASN A 90 -26.07 -1.45 1.43
C ASN A 90 -24.94 -0.41 1.27
N PRO A 91 -25.17 0.73 0.59
CA PRO A 91 -24.15 1.76 0.37
C PRO A 91 -23.62 2.42 1.65
N LEU A 92 -24.28 2.21 2.80
CA LEU A 92 -23.87 2.73 4.11
C LEU A 92 -23.02 1.75 4.93
N LYS A 93 -22.80 0.52 4.44
CA LYS A 93 -21.97 -0.49 5.11
C LYS A 93 -20.76 -0.84 4.26
N VAL A 94 -19.75 0.03 4.29
CA VAL A 94 -18.40 -0.34 3.83
C VAL A 94 -17.80 -1.28 4.87
N LYS A 95 -18.14 -2.59 4.77
CA LYS A 95 -17.37 -3.62 5.46
C LYS A 95 -16.01 -3.74 4.76
N THR A 96 -14.94 -3.84 5.54
CA THR A 96 -13.64 -4.23 5.00
C THR A 96 -13.79 -5.59 4.33
N SER A 97 -13.35 -5.74 3.06
CA SER A 97 -13.39 -7.04 2.38
C SER A 97 -12.45 -8.10 2.98
N CYS A 98 -11.65 -7.72 3.99
CA CYS A 98 -10.76 -8.63 4.70
C CYS A 98 -11.56 -9.54 5.63
N THR A 99 -11.67 -10.81 5.26
CA THR A 99 -12.06 -11.90 6.17
C THR A 99 -10.81 -12.46 6.86
N PRO A 100 -10.81 -12.62 8.20
CA PRO A 100 -9.75 -13.31 8.94
C PRO A 100 -9.45 -14.71 8.38
#